data_AF-A0A7V4A0G4-F1
#
_entry.id   AF-A0A7V4A0G4-F1
#
_cell.length_a   1.000
_cell.length_b   1.000
_cell.length_c   1.000
_cell.angle_alpha   90.00
_cell.angle_beta   90.00
_cell.angle_gamma   90.00
#
_symmetry.space_group_name_H-M   'P 1'
#
loop_
_entity.id
_entity.type
_entity.pdbx_description
1 polymer ?
#
loop_
_entity_poly.entity_id
_entity_poly.type
_entity_poly.pdbx_seq_one_letter_code
_entity_poly.pdbx_strand_id
1 'polypeptide(L)' 'MDRTIEAAKAKLRSLGDPVCVGISGKSFPYSPLPGMQGVLREMARVEGALVWYRVFGERRKVVVFAVEPLG' A
#
# COMPACT_ATOMS: atom_id res chain seq x y z
N MET A 1 2.01 -1.39 -14.92
CA MET A 1 1.41 -2.03 -13.73
C MET A 1 2.50 -2.59 -12.82
N ASP A 2 3.26 -3.59 -13.27
CA ASP A 2 4.28 -4.27 -12.43
C ASP A 2 5.38 -3.32 -11.92
N ARG A 3 5.89 -2.43 -12.77
CA ARG A 3 6.90 -1.44 -12.36
C ARG A 3 6.41 -0.50 -11.25
N THR A 4 5.12 -0.14 -11.27
CA THR A 4 4.51 0.73 -10.26
C THR A 4 4.39 0.00 -8.91
N ILE A 5 4.01 -1.27 -8.93
CA ILE A 5 3.96 -2.11 -7.72
C ILE A 5 5.37 -2.30 -7.16
N GLU A 6 6.37 -2.58 -8.00
CA GLU A 6 7.75 -2.74 -7.55
C GLU A 6 8.34 -1.43 -6.99
N ALA A 7 8.05 -0.28 -7.61
CA ALA A 7 8.40 1.02 -7.07
C ALA A 7 7.73 1.29 -5.71
N ALA A 8 6.45 0.92 -5.56
CA ALA A 8 5.73 1.01 -4.29
C ALA A 8 6.37 0.11 -3.22
N LYS A 9 6.69 -1.15 -3.55
CA LYS A 9 7.40 -2.07 -2.64
C LYS A 9 8.75 -1.53 -2.22
N ALA A 10 9.55 -1.03 -3.16
CA ALA A 10 10.87 -0.47 -2.86
C ALA A 10 10.76 0.72 -1.91
N LYS A 11 9.79 1.61 -2.14
CA LYS A 11 9.53 2.78 -1.29
C LYS A 11 9.06 2.43 0.12
N LEU A 12 8.22 1.40 0.25
CA LEU A 12 7.64 1.00 1.53
C LEU A 12 8.52 0.02 2.34
N ARG A 13 9.55 -0.56 1.72
CA ARG A 13 10.42 -1.57 2.37
C ARG A 13 11.15 -1.06 3.62
N SER A 14 11.42 0.24 3.70
CA SER A 14 12.01 0.86 4.90
C SER A 14 11.06 0.88 6.10
N LEU A 15 9.76 0.73 5.87
CA LEU A 15 8.72 0.74 6.91
C LEU A 15 8.37 -0.66 7.42
N GLY A 16 8.75 -1.71 6.67
CA GLY A 16 8.46 -3.11 6.96
C GLY A 16 8.34 -3.95 5.68
N ASP A 17 7.85 -5.18 5.81
CA ASP A 17 7.66 -6.10 4.68
C ASP A 17 6.40 -5.72 3.88
N PRO A 18 6.54 -5.27 2.62
CA PRO A 18 5.43 -4.73 1.86
C PRO A 18 4.57 -5.85 1.23
N VAL A 19 3.26 -5.77 1.45
CA VAL A 19 2.25 -6.69 0.91
C VAL A 19 1.25 -5.89 0.09
N CYS A 20 1.23 -6.13 -1.22
CA CYS A 20 0.26 -5.50 -2.13
C CYS A 20 -1.07 -6.24 -2.01
N VAL A 21 -2.16 -5.51 -1.73
CA VAL A 21 -3.52 -6.08 -1.68
C VAL A 21 -4.37 -5.73 -2.90
N GLY A 22 -3.87 -4.89 -3.80
CA GLY A 22 -4.54 -4.62 -5.07
C GLY A 22 -4.27 -3.23 -5.65
N ILE A 23 -5.03 -2.94 -6.70
CA ILE A 23 -5.01 -1.68 -7.44
C ILE A 23 -6.45 -1.13 -7.47
N SER A 24 -6.63 0.17 -7.26
CA SER A 24 -7.94 0.82 -7.32
C SER A 24 -7.85 2.20 -7.93
N GLY A 25 -8.78 2.52 -8.84
CA GLY A 25 -8.96 3.87 -9.37
C GLY A 25 -9.74 4.81 -8.43
N LYS A 26 -9.98 4.42 -7.18
CA LYS A 26 -10.63 5.24 -6.15
C LYS A 26 -9.74 5.34 -4.92
N SER A 27 -9.68 6.53 -4.32
CA SER A 27 -9.10 6.73 -2.99
C SER A 27 -9.81 5.82 -1.99
N PHE A 28 -9.08 4.85 -1.44
CA PHE A 28 -9.64 3.69 -0.76
C PHE A 28 -10.13 3.97 0.66
N PRO A 29 -11.23 3.33 1.11
CA PRO A 29 -11.54 3.23 2.53
C PRO A 29 -11.35 1.85 3.17
N TYR A 30 -11.09 0.74 2.47
CA TYR A 30 -11.04 -0.59 3.12
C TYR A 30 -9.98 -1.54 2.57
N SER A 31 -9.09 -2.03 3.45
CA SER A 31 -8.22 -3.17 3.19
C SER A 31 -9.08 -4.45 3.08
N PRO A 32 -8.95 -5.25 2.01
CA PRO A 32 -9.78 -6.44 1.78
C PRO A 32 -9.42 -7.64 2.68
N LEU A 33 -8.43 -7.50 3.58
CA LEU A 33 -7.95 -8.57 4.44
C LEU A 33 -8.90 -8.80 5.63
N PRO A 34 -9.52 -10.00 5.76
CA PRO A 34 -10.35 -10.34 6.92
C PRO A 34 -9.55 -10.21 8.22
N GLY A 35 -10.08 -9.47 9.20
CA GLY A 35 -9.39 -9.19 10.47
C GLY A 35 -8.44 -7.97 10.45
N MET A 36 -8.11 -7.44 9.27
CA MET A 36 -7.42 -6.16 9.08
C MET A 36 -8.40 -5.09 8.58
N GLN A 37 -9.57 -5.02 9.21
CA GLN A 37 -10.55 -3.96 8.98
C GLN A 37 -9.94 -2.62 9.39
N GLY A 38 -9.27 -1.99 8.44
CA GLY A 38 -8.45 -0.83 8.71
C GLY A 38 -8.15 -0.14 7.40
N VAL A 39 -8.72 1.04 7.25
CA VAL A 39 -8.39 2.03 6.22
C VAL A 39 -6.87 2.06 6.01
N LEU A 40 -6.42 2.04 4.76
CA LEU A 40 -5.06 2.41 4.40
C LEU A 40 -4.96 3.93 4.62
N ARG A 41 -4.34 4.35 5.73
CA ARG A 41 -4.44 5.74 6.23
C ARG A 41 -3.34 6.64 5.71
N GLU A 42 -2.20 6.05 5.38
CA GLU A 42 -1.03 6.78 4.93
C GLU A 42 -0.97 6.78 3.40
N MET A 43 -0.39 7.83 2.83
CA MET A 43 -0.22 7.96 1.39
C MET A 43 1.23 8.27 1.07
N ALA A 44 1.74 7.61 0.03
CA ALA A 44 3.00 7.93 -0.60
C ALA A 44 2.79 8.09 -2.11
N ARG A 45 3.65 8.88 -2.76
CA ARG A 45 3.64 9.03 -4.22
C ARG A 45 4.78 8.24 -4.85
N VAL A 46 4.47 7.55 -5.94
CA VAL A 46 5.43 6.97 -6.88
C VAL A 46 5.15 7.53 -8.28
N GLU A 47 6.03 7.28 -9.23
CA GLU A 47 5.82 7.73 -10.61
C GLU A 47 4.52 7.13 -11.17
N GLY A 48 3.60 8.00 -11.59
CA GLY A 48 2.30 7.61 -12.16
C GLY A 48 1.28 7.00 -11.18
N ALA A 49 1.48 7.07 -9.86
CA ALA A 49 0.50 6.54 -8.91
C ALA A 49 0.59 7.14 -7.49
N LEU A 50 -0.53 7.07 -6.76
CA LEU A 50 -0.57 7.14 -5.31
C LEU A 50 -0.51 5.73 -4.73
N VAL A 51 0.11 5.61 -3.55
CA VAL A 51 0.25 4.36 -2.81
C VAL A 51 -0.35 4.59 -1.44
N TRP A 52 -1.50 3.98 -1.19
CA TRP A 52 -2.15 4.00 0.10
C TRP A 52 -1.64 2.84 0.93
N TYR A 53 -1.23 3.06 2.17
CA TYR A 53 -0.65 2.01 2.99
C TYR A 53 -1.00 2.12 4.47
N ARG A 54 -0.74 1.02 5.20
CA ARG A 54 -0.75 0.96 6.66
C ARG A 54 0.30 -0.01 7.16
N VAL A 55 0.99 0.38 8.23
CA VAL A 55 2.00 -0.44 8.90
C VAL A 55 1.35 -1.18 10.08
N PHE A 56 1.65 -2.47 10.22
CA PHE A 56 1.15 -3.35 11.27
C PHE A 56 2.30 -4.03 12.00
N GLY A 57 2.08 -4.35 13.28
CA GLY A 57 3.06 -5.06 14.11
C GLY A 57 4.14 -4.15 14.71
N GLU A 58 4.57 -4.48 15.94
CA GLU A 58 5.58 -3.68 16.66
C GLU A 58 7.01 -4.16 16.36
N ARG A 59 7.25 -5.47 16.35
CA ARG A 59 8.58 -6.09 16.16
C ARG A 59 8.86 -6.56 14.74
N ARG A 60 7.84 -7.07 14.04
CA ARG A 60 7.90 -7.41 12.61
C ARG A 60 6.86 -6.57 11.90
N LYS A 61 7.32 -5.47 11.31
CA LYS A 61 6.45 -4.51 10.64
C LYS A 61 6.04 -5.08 9.29
N VAL A 62 4.74 -5.20 9.05
CA VAL A 62 4.16 -5.54 7.74
C VAL A 62 3.50 -4.28 7.19
N VAL A 63 3.74 -3.96 5.93
CA VAL A 63 3.18 -2.78 5.27
C VAL A 63 2.18 -3.23 4.22
N VAL A 64 0.90 -3.16 4.56
CA VAL A 64 -0.16 -3.47 3.60
C VAL A 64 -0.40 -2.24 2.76
N PHE A 65 -0.45 -2.40 1.44
CA PHE A 65 -0.66 -1.26 0.54
C PHE A 65 -1.49 -1.60 -0.69
N ALA A 66 -2.10 -0.56 -1.25
CA ALA A 66 -2.78 -0.58 -2.53
C ALA A 66 -2.28 0.58 -3.41
N VAL A 67 -2.34 0.38 -4.72
CA VAL A 67 -1.90 1.38 -5.70
C VAL A 67 -3.13 2.05 -6.34
N GLU A 68 -3.14 3.37 -6.38
CA GLU A 68 -4.09 4.19 -7.13
C GLU A 68 -3.36 4.80 -8.34
N PRO A 69 -3.57 4.28 -9.57
CA PRO A 69 -2.95 4.82 -10.76
C PRO A 69 -3.42 6.26 -10.99
N LEU A 70 -2.48 7.15 -11.28
CA LEU A 70 -2.76 8.50 -11.72
C LEU A 70 -2.71 8.49 -13.24
N GLY A 71 -3.88 8.65 -13.87
CA GLY A 71 -4.00 8.82 -15.32
C GLY A 71 -3.42 10.14 -15.80
#